data_AF-A0A9X2LHZ0-F1
#
_entry.id   AF-A0A9X2LHZ0-F1
#
_cell.length_a   1.000
_cell.length_b   1.000
_cell.length_c   1.000
_cell.angle_alpha   90.00
_cell.angle_beta   90.00
_cell.angle_gamma   90.00
#
_symmetry.space_group_name_H-M   'P 1'
#
loop_
_entity.id
_entity.type
_entity.pdbx_description
1 polymer ?
#
loop_
_entity_poly.entity_id
_entity_poly.type
_entity_poly.pdbx_seq_one_letter_code
_entity_poly.pdbx_strand_id
1 'polypeptide(L)'
;MPGLVLHAGAVMMCAHPPGLVTLPAPTQQKVLVSLQPVATVADVLVVGGCSLTGSPVPPCVTVRWFQFSPRVLAGGRPVLVHPTPPPSPGPATGVPAPGPPMVQAMQIKVRAS
;
A
#
# COMPACT_ATOMS: atom_id res chain seq x y z
N MET A 1 -5.97 7.45 -10.59
CA MET A 1 -6.11 6.08 -11.11
C MET A 1 -7.34 5.48 -10.45
N PRO A 2 -8.28 4.90 -11.21
CA PRO A 2 -9.42 4.22 -10.62
C PRO A 2 -8.98 2.91 -9.97
N GLY A 3 -9.52 2.62 -8.78
CA GLY A 3 -9.12 1.44 -8.02
C GLY A 3 -9.86 1.32 -6.70
N LEU A 4 -9.68 0.18 -6.04
CA LEU A 4 -10.25 -0.07 -4.71
C LEU A 4 -9.44 0.68 -3.66
N VAL A 5 -10.11 1.34 -2.73
CA VAL A 5 -9.45 2.14 -1.68
C VAL A 5 -8.74 1.22 -0.69
N LEU A 6 -7.45 1.46 -0.44
CA LEU A 6 -6.69 0.75 0.59
C LEU A 6 -7.08 1.25 1.98
N HIS A 7 -7.07 0.34 2.94
CA HIS A 7 -7.43 0.59 4.34
C HIS A 7 -6.53 -0.21 5.29
N ALA A 8 -6.62 0.03 6.60
CA ALA A 8 -5.70 -0.53 7.61
C ALA A 8 -5.55 -2.07 7.58
N GLY A 9 -6.62 -2.80 7.31
CA GLY A 9 -6.61 -4.27 7.20
C GLY A 9 -6.25 -4.82 5.82
N ALA A 10 -5.69 -4.00 4.92
CA ALA A 10 -5.11 -4.52 3.69
C ALA A 10 -3.83 -5.31 4.00
N VAL A 11 -3.75 -6.53 3.46
CA VAL A 11 -2.59 -7.41 3.54
C VAL A 11 -1.94 -7.47 2.16
N MET A 12 -0.65 -7.17 2.10
CA MET A 12 0.15 -7.21 0.87
C MET A 12 1.44 -8.00 1.11
N MET A 13 2.10 -8.42 0.02
CA MET A 13 3.41 -9.05 0.09
C MET A 13 4.38 -8.34 -0.84
N CYS A 14 5.54 -7.92 -0.34
CA CYS A 14 6.66 -7.46 -1.14
C CYS A 14 7.07 -8.52 -2.17
N ALA A 15 7.67 -8.10 -3.27
CA ALA A 15 8.25 -9.01 -4.27
C ALA A 15 9.43 -9.85 -3.75
N HIS A 16 9.84 -9.64 -2.49
CA HIS A 16 10.87 -10.40 -1.79
C HIS A 16 10.21 -11.27 -0.71
N PRO A 17 9.95 -12.56 -0.97
CA PRO A 17 9.34 -13.45 0.01
C PRO A 17 10.23 -13.62 1.26
N PRO A 18 9.67 -13.82 2.46
CA PRO A 18 8.24 -13.83 2.78
C PRO A 18 7.57 -12.43 2.82
N GLY A 19 8.33 -11.37 3.17
CA GLY A 19 8.01 -9.96 2.89
C GLY A 19 6.58 -9.48 3.14
N LEU A 20 5.96 -9.79 4.29
CA LEU A 20 4.60 -9.37 4.61
C LEU A 20 4.53 -7.85 4.79
N VAL A 21 3.55 -7.19 4.18
CA VAL A 21 3.34 -5.75 4.26
C VAL A 21 1.99 -5.42 4.88
N THR A 22 2.01 -4.53 5.87
CA THR A 22 0.84 -4.14 6.67
C THR A 22 0.73 -2.62 6.83
N LEU A 23 -0.48 -2.13 7.16
CA LEU A 23 -0.76 -0.74 7.50
C LEU A 23 -1.26 -0.63 8.94
N PRO A 24 -0.38 -0.74 9.94
CA PRO A 24 -0.80 -0.86 11.34
C PRO A 24 -1.56 0.38 11.85
N ALA A 25 -1.27 1.57 11.32
CA ALA A 25 -1.94 2.80 11.71
C ALA A 25 -1.89 3.86 10.60
N PRO A 26 -2.93 3.97 9.74
CA PRO A 26 -3.07 5.11 8.84
C PRO A 26 -3.09 6.42 9.62
N THR A 27 -2.43 7.44 9.11
CA THR A 27 -2.30 8.76 9.76
C THR A 27 -3.65 9.48 9.88
N GLN A 28 -4.58 9.22 8.96
CA GLN A 28 -5.97 9.66 9.06
C GLN A 28 -6.84 8.54 9.64
N GLN A 29 -7.54 8.84 10.74
CA GLN A 29 -8.39 7.90 11.47
C GLN A 29 -9.90 8.16 11.27
N LYS A 30 -10.29 9.28 10.64
CA LYS A 30 -11.70 9.70 10.55
C LYS A 30 -12.47 9.08 9.39
N VAL A 31 -11.81 8.86 8.26
CA VAL A 31 -12.45 8.32 7.04
C VAL A 31 -12.30 6.81 7.06
N LEU A 32 -13.43 6.11 7.20
CA LEU A 32 -13.47 4.67 7.38
C LEU A 32 -14.11 3.97 6.19
N VAL A 33 -13.62 2.78 5.88
CA VAL A 33 -14.22 1.84 4.93
C VAL A 33 -14.28 0.47 5.61
N SER A 34 -15.49 -0.07 5.78
CA SER A 34 -15.82 -1.18 6.72
C SER A 34 -15.13 -1.07 8.08
N LEU A 35 -15.35 0.06 8.75
CA LEU A 35 -14.82 0.31 10.10
C LEU A 35 -13.30 0.33 10.20
N GLN A 36 -12.59 0.45 9.08
CA GLN A 36 -11.14 0.52 9.05
C GLN A 36 -10.69 1.84 8.41
N PRO A 37 -9.70 2.53 8.98
CA PRO A 37 -9.18 3.78 8.43
C PRO A 37 -8.63 3.60 7.01
N VAL A 38 -8.98 4.55 6.14
CA VAL A 38 -8.46 4.63 4.77
C VAL A 38 -7.03 5.09 4.77
N ALA A 39 -6.21 4.48 3.92
CA ALA A 39 -4.82 4.85 3.72
C ALA A 39 -4.68 6.00 2.72
N THR A 40 -3.67 6.86 2.92
CA THR A 40 -3.35 8.02 2.09
C THR A 40 -1.87 8.06 1.75
N VAL A 41 -1.47 8.94 0.82
CA VAL A 41 -0.06 9.19 0.47
C VAL A 41 0.83 9.64 1.64
N ALA A 42 0.21 9.95 2.79
CA ALA A 42 0.90 10.18 4.05
C ALA A 42 1.57 8.94 4.64
N ASP A 43 1.00 7.78 4.36
CA ASP A 43 1.21 6.60 5.16
C ASP A 43 2.45 5.85 4.67
N VAL A 44 3.16 5.27 5.64
CA VAL A 44 4.29 4.37 5.40
C VAL A 44 3.86 2.98 5.79
N LEU A 45 4.04 2.03 4.88
CA LEU A 45 3.67 0.63 5.07
C LEU A 45 4.86 -0.09 5.72
N VAL A 46 4.56 -0.98 6.67
CA VAL A 46 5.58 -1.73 7.41
C VAL A 46 5.77 -3.09 6.76
N VAL A 47 7.02 -3.51 6.60
CA VAL A 47 7.42 -4.78 6.00
C VAL A 47 8.03 -5.69 7.07
N GLY A 48 7.52 -6.91 7.18
CA GLY A 48 8.01 -7.96 8.08
C GLY A 48 8.63 -9.13 7.33
N GLY A 49 9.82 -9.55 7.76
CA GLY A 49 10.47 -10.78 7.28
C GLY A 49 11.01 -10.74 5.85
N CYS A 50 11.15 -9.56 5.24
CA CYS A 50 11.68 -9.43 3.87
C CYS A 50 13.13 -9.95 3.76
N SER A 51 13.39 -10.87 2.84
CA SER A 51 14.71 -11.51 2.63
C SER A 51 15.61 -10.76 1.63
N LEU A 52 15.29 -9.50 1.30
CA LEU A 52 16.03 -8.70 0.33
C LEU A 52 17.50 -8.53 0.74
N THR A 53 18.40 -9.15 -0.02
CA THR A 53 19.86 -9.06 0.12
C THR A 53 20.46 -8.16 -0.96
N GLY A 54 21.69 -7.66 -0.75
CA GLY A 54 22.43 -6.91 -1.79
C GLY A 54 22.01 -5.44 -1.98
N SER A 55 21.12 -4.92 -1.14
CA SER A 55 20.83 -3.48 -1.01
C SER A 55 21.81 -2.80 -0.06
N PRO A 56 22.15 -1.51 -0.24
CA PRO A 56 22.84 -0.73 0.79
C PRO A 56 21.96 -0.45 2.03
N VAL A 57 20.64 -0.73 1.96
CA VAL A 57 19.69 -0.57 3.07
C VAL A 57 18.97 -1.89 3.40
N PRO A 58 19.67 -2.90 3.95
CA PRO A 58 19.04 -3.98 4.67
C PRO A 58 18.87 -3.58 6.16
N PRO A 59 17.74 -3.92 6.81
CA PRO A 59 16.60 -4.67 6.28
C PRO A 59 15.55 -3.81 5.56
N CYS A 60 14.84 -4.40 4.59
CA CYS A 60 13.64 -3.80 3.97
C CYS A 60 12.48 -3.87 4.98
N VAL A 61 12.30 -2.78 5.72
CA VAL A 61 11.34 -2.67 6.84
C VAL A 61 10.17 -1.74 6.54
N THR A 62 10.27 -0.93 5.48
CA THR A 62 9.24 0.03 5.11
C THR A 62 9.12 0.21 3.61
N VAL A 63 7.91 0.45 3.13
CA VAL A 63 7.62 0.78 1.72
C VAL A 63 6.61 1.92 1.63
N ARG A 64 6.67 2.69 0.54
CA ARG A 64 5.66 3.70 0.21
C ARG A 64 4.86 3.26 -1.00
N TRP A 65 3.54 3.48 -0.94
CA TRP A 65 2.62 3.15 -2.01
C TRP A 65 2.36 4.38 -2.88
N PHE A 66 2.53 4.25 -4.19
CA PHE A 66 2.39 5.38 -5.12
C PHE A 66 1.16 5.30 -6.03
N GLN A 67 0.30 4.30 -5.87
CA GLN A 67 -0.97 4.26 -6.57
C GLN A 67 -2.04 4.95 -5.71
N PHE A 68 -2.51 6.11 -6.15
CA PHE A 68 -3.48 6.92 -5.44
C PHE A 68 -4.54 7.52 -6.37
N SER A 69 -5.69 7.91 -5.80
CA SER A 69 -6.67 8.75 -6.49
C SER A 69 -6.35 10.23 -6.19
N PRO A 70 -6.07 11.07 -7.21
CA PRO A 70 -5.86 12.50 -7.00
C PRO A 70 -7.17 13.25 -6.71
N ARG A 71 -8.32 12.61 -6.92
CA ARG A 71 -9.66 13.22 -6.78
C ARG A 71 -10.29 12.92 -5.43
N VAL A 72 -10.05 11.73 -4.89
CA VAL A 72 -10.59 11.30 -3.60
C VAL A 72 -9.57 11.58 -2.52
N LEU A 73 -9.95 12.43 -1.55
CA LEU A 73 -9.11 12.84 -0.44
C LEU A 73 -9.65 12.32 0.89
N ALA A 74 -8.75 11.95 1.79
CA ALA A 74 -9.06 11.71 3.20
C ALA A 74 -8.13 12.56 4.07
N GLY A 75 -8.68 13.39 4.96
CA GLY A 75 -7.86 14.33 5.75
C GLY A 75 -7.08 15.33 4.89
N GLY A 76 -7.61 15.70 3.72
CA GLY A 76 -6.96 16.61 2.77
C GLY A 76 -5.84 15.96 1.93
N ARG A 77 -5.64 14.63 2.01
CA ARG A 77 -4.56 13.93 1.30
C ARG A 77 -5.13 12.87 0.35
N PRO A 78 -4.54 12.66 -0.84
CA PRO A 78 -4.94 11.61 -1.78
C PRO A 78 -5.01 10.21 -1.14
N VAL A 79 -6.10 9.49 -1.38
CA VAL A 79 -6.27 8.12 -0.89
C VAL A 79 -5.46 7.14 -1.73
N LEU A 80 -4.86 6.14 -1.08
CA LEU A 80 -4.18 5.05 -1.77
C LEU A 80 -5.20 4.08 -2.35
N VAL A 81 -4.89 3.55 -3.53
CA VAL A 81 -5.76 2.59 -4.23
C VAL A 81 -5.00 1.35 -4.66
N HIS A 82 -5.69 0.22 -4.70
CA HIS A 82 -5.34 -0.91 -5.53
C HIS A 82 -5.95 -0.69 -6.93
N PRO A 83 -5.14 -0.31 -7.92
CA PRO A 83 -5.62 -0.02 -9.28
C PRO A 83 -6.27 -1.23 -9.95
N THR A 84 -7.26 -0.98 -10.81
CA THR A 84 -7.95 -2.01 -11.61
C THR A 84 -7.94 -1.62 -13.09
N PRO A 85 -7.42 -2.45 -14.03
CA PRO A 85 -6.71 -3.72 -13.78
C PRO A 85 -5.43 -3.47 -12.95
N PRO A 86 -4.95 -4.46 -12.18
CA PRO A 86 -3.67 -4.33 -11.51
C PRO A 86 -2.61 -4.07 -12.60
N PRO A 87 -1.77 -3.04 -12.47
CA PRO A 87 -0.65 -2.87 -13.36
C PRO A 87 0.21 -4.14 -13.27
N SER A 88 0.87 -4.51 -14.37
CA SER A 88 2.09 -5.32 -14.31
C SER A 88 2.96 -4.81 -13.14
N PRO A 89 3.62 -5.69 -12.36
CA PRO A 89 4.12 -5.43 -11.01
C PRO A 89 4.41 -3.94 -10.77
N GLY A 90 3.41 -3.22 -10.22
CA GLY A 90 3.29 -1.75 -10.31
C GLY A 90 4.42 -0.92 -9.68
N PRO A 91 4.41 0.41 -9.78
CA PRO A 91 5.52 1.22 -9.28
C PRO A 91 5.34 1.50 -7.78
N ALA A 92 5.98 0.73 -6.93
CA ALA A 92 6.34 1.15 -5.58
C ALA A 92 7.86 1.11 -5.48
N THR A 93 8.48 2.27 -5.27
CA THR A 93 9.94 2.39 -5.20
C THR A 93 10.41 2.20 -3.77
N GLY A 94 11.16 1.13 -3.58
CA GLY A 94 12.01 0.89 -2.41
C GLY A 94 12.95 -0.25 -2.75
N VAL A 95 14.17 0.08 -3.19
CA VAL A 95 15.33 -0.81 -3.44
C VAL A 95 15.42 -1.41 -4.88
N PRO A 96 16.62 -1.66 -5.46
CA PRO A 96 16.77 -2.02 -6.88
C PRO A 96 16.28 -3.46 -7.13
N ALA A 97 15.02 -3.55 -7.60
CA ALA A 97 14.28 -4.70 -8.18
C ALA A 97 14.29 -6.05 -7.41
N PRO A 98 13.13 -6.72 -7.24
CA PRO A 98 11.93 -6.68 -8.08
C PRO A 98 10.74 -5.98 -7.40
N GLY A 99 9.70 -5.71 -8.20
CA GLY A 99 8.35 -5.18 -7.95
C GLY A 99 7.84 -4.67 -6.58
N PRO A 100 6.72 -3.93 -6.60
CA PRO A 100 6.10 -3.38 -5.41
C PRO A 100 5.48 -4.49 -4.57
N PRO A 101 5.03 -4.19 -3.34
CA PRO A 101 4.09 -5.06 -2.67
C PRO A 101 2.84 -5.33 -3.52
N MET A 102 2.45 -6.60 -3.61
CA MET A 102 1.22 -7.05 -4.24
C MET A 102 0.13 -7.17 -3.17
N VAL A 103 -1.05 -6.57 -3.40
CA VAL A 103 -2.22 -6.72 -2.51
C VAL A 103 -2.75 -8.14 -2.63
N GLN A 104 -2.93 -8.79 -1.49
CA GLN A 104 -3.25 -10.22 -1.40
C GLN A 104 -4.63 -10.41 -0.77
N ALA A 105 -4.97 -9.57 0.21
CA ALA A 105 -6.32 -9.46 0.74
C ALA A 105 -6.65 -8.01 1.12
N MET A 106 -7.86 -7.57 0.77
CA MET A 106 -8.48 -6.34 1.25
C MET A 106 -10.00 -6.44 1.03
N GLN A 107 -10.79 -5.54 1.61
CA GLN A 107 -12.21 -5.46 1.28
C GLN A 107 -12.43 -4.77 -0.08
N ILE A 108 -13.52 -5.11 -0.78
CA ILE A 108 -13.84 -4.53 -2.11
C ILE A 108 -14.95 -3.46 -2.08
N LYS A 109 -15.25 -2.87 -0.92
CA LYS A 109 -16.44 -2.04 -0.71
C LYS A 109 -16.42 -0.69 -1.43
N VAL A 110 -15.27 -0.04 -1.54
CA VAL A 110 -15.16 1.33 -2.06
C VAL A 110 -14.16 1.40 -3.20
N ARG A 111 -14.62 1.97 -4.33
CA ARG A 111 -13.80 2.26 -5.50
C ARG A 111 -13.68 3.78 -5.67
N ALA A 112 -12.45 4.27 -5.78
CA ALA A 112 -12.16 5.65 -6.14
C ALA A 112 -11.88 5.74 -7.65
N SER A 113 -12.22 6.87 -8.28
CA SER A 113 -11.91 7.18 -9.69
C SER A 113 -10.81 8.23 -9.83
#